data_AF-X1J8Z1-F1
#
_entry.id   AF-X1J8Z1-F1
#
_cell.length_a   1.000
_cell.length_b   1.000
_cell.length_c   1.000
_cell.angle_alpha   90.00
_cell.angle_beta   90.00
_cell.angle_gamma   90.00
#
_symmetry.space_group_name_H-M   'P 1'
#
loop_
_entity.id
_entity.type
_entity.pdbx_description
1 polymer ?
#
loop_
_entity_poly.entity_id
_entity_poly.type
_entity_poly.pdbx_seq_one_letter_code
_entity_poly.pdbx_strand_id
1 'polypeptide(L)'
;MKFKLHSTFTPKGDQPEAINSLVANIKNDSKFQTLLGVTGSGKTFTIANVINKVQKPTLIISHNKTLAAQLYGEFKYFFEFH
;
A
#
# COMPACT_ATOMS: atom_id res chain seq x y z
N MET A 1 10.58 -3.11 -14.63
CA MET A 1 9.11 -3.21 -14.68
C MET A 1 8.53 -2.15 -13.77
N LYS A 2 7.41 -1.51 -14.14
CA LYS A 2 6.72 -0.53 -13.29
C LYS A 2 5.58 -1.22 -12.56
N PHE A 3 5.37 -0.91 -11.28
CA PHE A 3 4.15 -1.29 -10.59
C PHE A 3 2.97 -0.62 -11.29
N LYS A 4 1.91 -1.40 -11.54
CA LYS A 4 0.62 -0.91 -12.04
C LYS A 4 -0.46 -1.44 -11.12
N LEU A 5 -1.07 -0.56 -10.34
CA LEU A 5 -2.18 -0.93 -9.47
C LEU A 5 -3.45 -1.14 -10.30
N HIS A 6 -4.00 -2.35 -10.25
CA HIS A 6 -5.28 -2.72 -10.84
C HIS A 6 -6.33 -2.84 -9.73
N SER A 7 -7.43 -2.08 -9.84
CA SER A 7 -8.51 -2.09 -8.85
C SER A 7 -9.75 -1.43 -9.41
N THR A 8 -10.93 -1.96 -9.07
CA THR A 8 -12.23 -1.29 -9.27
C THR A 8 -12.50 -0.23 -8.19
N PHE A 9 -11.71 -0.24 -7.11
CA PHE A 9 -11.83 0.71 -6.01
C PHE A 9 -11.02 1.98 -6.31
N THR A 10 -11.61 3.13 -5.97
CA THR A 10 -10.90 4.40 -5.87
C THR A 10 -10.63 4.72 -4.40
N PRO A 11 -9.50 5.38 -4.06
CA PRO A 11 -9.25 5.83 -2.69
C PRO A 11 -10.39 6.74 -2.19
N LYS A 12 -10.91 6.46 -0.99
CA LYS A 12 -12.04 7.18 -0.37
C LYS A 12 -11.77 7.52 1.09
N GLY A 13 -12.55 8.44 1.66
CA GLY A 13 -12.36 8.92 3.02
C GLY A 13 -10.97 9.54 3.19
N ASP A 14 -10.25 9.16 4.24
CA ASP A 14 -8.91 9.70 4.55
C ASP A 14 -7.78 9.07 3.74
N GLN A 15 -8.08 8.05 2.92
CA GLN A 15 -7.06 7.34 2.14
C GLN A 15 -6.28 8.27 1.17
N PRO A 16 -6.91 9.18 0.39
CA PRO A 16 -6.18 10.03 -0.53
C PRO A 16 -5.11 10.89 0.16
N GLU A 17 -5.44 11.48 1.31
CA GLU A 17 -4.52 12.30 2.09
C GLU A 17 -3.39 11.45 2.67
N ALA A 18 -3.71 10.31 3.28
CA ALA A 18 -2.72 9.38 3.82
C ALA A 18 -1.72 8.91 2.74
N ILE A 19 -2.22 8.57 1.54
CA ILE A 19 -1.38 8.17 0.41
C ILE A 19 -0.44 9.32 0.03
N ASN A 20 -0.97 10.54 -0.12
CA ASN A 20 -0.17 11.69 -0.56
C ASN A 20 0.92 12.05 0.46
N SER A 21 0.58 12.04 1.75
CA SER A 21 1.53 12.29 2.85
C SER A 21 2.66 11.26 2.86
N LEU A 22 2.33 9.97 2.81
CA LEU A 22 3.34 8.89 2.79
C LEU A 22 4.25 8.99 1.56
N VAL A 23 3.69 9.26 0.38
CA VAL A 23 4.46 9.41 -0.85
C VAL A 23 5.40 10.61 -0.79
N ALA A 24 4.93 11.77 -0.30
CA ALA A 24 5.75 12.96 -0.16
C ALA A 24 6.94 12.72 0.79
N ASN A 25 6.66 12.13 1.95
CA ASN A 25 7.69 11.81 2.93
C ASN A 25 8.72 10.80 2.41
N ILE A 26 8.30 9.76 1.66
CA ILE A 26 9.24 8.80 1.02
C ILE A 26 10.13 9.50 -0.01
N LYS A 27 9.58 10.47 -0.75
CA LYS A 27 10.35 11.26 -1.74
C LYS A 27 11.31 12.26 -1.09
N ASN A 28 11.01 12.69 0.13
CA ASN A 28 11.86 13.56 0.94
C ASN A 28 12.84 12.76 1.84
N ASP A 29 13.08 11.49 1.52
CA ASP A 29 13.97 10.58 2.26
C ASP A 29 13.68 10.45 3.77
N SER A 30 12.43 10.67 4.18
CA SER A 30 11.99 10.38 5.54
C SER A 30 12.04 8.87 5.79
N LYS A 31 12.96 8.46 6.66
CA LYS A 31 13.28 7.06 6.95
C LYS A 31 12.15 6.32 7.68
N PHE A 32 11.40 7.01 8.53
CA PHE A 32 10.41 6.40 9.41
C PHE A 32 9.09 7.13 9.32
N GLN A 33 8.02 6.37 9.11
CA GLN A 33 6.66 6.90 8.95
C GLN A 33 5.66 5.90 9.50
N THR A 34 4.54 6.40 10.01
CA THR A 34 3.48 5.57 10.61
C THR A 34 2.15 5.88 9.94
N LEU A 35 1.52 4.86 9.35
CA LEU A 35 0.14 4.95 8.90
C LEU A 35 -0.80 4.61 10.06
N LEU A 36 -1.33 5.64 10.72
CA LEU A 36 -2.38 5.46 11.73
C LEU A 36 -3.72 5.22 11.01
N GLY A 37 -4.30 4.04 11.20
CA GLY A 37 -5.59 3.71 10.61
C GLY A 37 -6.33 2.65 11.39
N VAL A 38 -7.63 2.85 11.56
CA VAL A 38 -8.54 1.92 12.25
C VAL A 38 -8.67 0.58 11.49
N THR A 39 -9.18 -0.46 12.17
CA THR A 39 -9.49 -1.74 11.51
C THR A 39 -10.56 -1.53 10.45
N GLY A 40 -10.42 -2.18 9.29
CA GLY A 40 -11.36 -2.05 8.18
C GLY A 40 -11.19 -0.81 7.28
N SER A 41 -10.24 0.10 7.57
CA SER A 41 -10.03 1.32 6.76
C SER A 41 -9.35 1.09 5.41
N GLY A 42 -9.07 -0.15 5.02
CA GLY A 42 -8.40 -0.47 3.75
C GLY A 42 -6.90 -0.16 3.73
N LYS A 43 -6.19 -0.36 4.85
CA LYS A 43 -4.74 -0.08 4.96
C LYS A 43 -3.90 -0.74 3.85
N THR A 44 -4.20 -1.97 3.46
CA THR A 44 -3.49 -2.63 2.36
C THR A 44 -3.63 -1.86 1.05
N PHE A 45 -4.84 -1.41 0.72
CA PHE A 45 -5.10 -0.64 -0.50
C PHE A 45 -4.39 0.73 -0.47
N THR A 46 -4.36 1.40 0.69
CA THR A 46 -3.55 2.61 0.90
C THR A 46 -2.08 2.34 0.60
N ILE A 47 -1.48 1.27 1.15
CA ILE A 47 -0.08 0.92 0.91
C ILE A 47 0.17 0.51 -0.54
N ALA A 48 -0.76 -0.20 -1.20
CA ALA A 48 -0.66 -0.54 -2.62
C ALA A 48 -0.61 0.73 -3.50
N ASN A 49 -1.43 1.75 -3.20
CA ASN A 49 -1.37 3.04 -3.87
C ASN A 49 -0.04 3.76 -3.64
N VAL A 50 0.53 3.69 -2.43
CA VAL A 50 1.85 4.25 -2.12
C VAL A 50 2.93 3.55 -2.96
N ILE A 51 2.99 2.22 -2.96
CA ILE A 51 3.94 1.41 -3.75
C ILE A 51 3.86 1.80 -5.24
N ASN A 52 2.63 1.87 -5.78
CA ASN A 52 2.37 2.28 -7.15
C ASN A 52 2.84 3.71 -7.46
N LYS A 53 2.80 4.65 -6.50
CA LYS A 53 3.26 6.02 -6.71
C LYS A 53 4.78 6.18 -6.55
N VAL A 54 5.41 5.43 -5.64
CA VAL A 54 6.85 5.55 -5.36
C VAL A 54 7.74 4.70 -6.26
N GLN A 55 7.21 3.63 -6.85
CA GLN A 55 7.91 2.76 -7.80
C GLN A 55 9.23 2.18 -7.24
N LYS A 56 9.24 1.79 -5.96
CA LYS A 56 10.38 1.17 -5.29
C LYS A 56 10.07 -0.30 -4.95
N PRO A 57 11.01 -1.24 -5.17
CA PRO A 57 10.90 -2.59 -4.62
C PRO A 57 10.62 -2.52 -3.12
N THR A 58 9.61 -3.25 -2.65
CA THR A 58 9.08 -3.10 -1.29
C THR A 58 9.02 -4.47 -0.60
N LEU A 59 9.55 -4.54 0.62
CA LEU A 59 9.43 -5.70 1.50
C LEU A 59 8.29 -5.47 2.50
N ILE A 60 7.35 -6.40 2.56
CA ILE A 60 6.23 -6.36 3.52
C ILE A 60 6.45 -7.46 4.55
N ILE A 61 6.55 -7.07 5.82
CA ILE A 61 6.80 -7.98 6.94
C ILE A 61 5.52 -8.09 7.77
N SER A 62 5.11 -9.32 8.05
CA SER A 62 3.97 -9.64 8.92
C SER A 62 4.44 -10.46 10.11
N HIS A 63 3.78 -10.29 11.25
CA HIS A 63 4.13 -10.98 12.50
C HIS A 63 3.67 -12.45 12.53
N ASN A 64 2.82 -12.88 11.60
CA ASN A 64 2.36 -14.26 11.52
C ASN A 64 2.11 -14.72 10.07
N LYS A 65 2.11 -16.05 9.88
CA LYS A 65 1.98 -16.69 8.56
C LYS A 65 0.60 -16.49 7.92
N THR A 66 -0.47 -16.51 8.71
CA THR A 66 -1.84 -16.34 8.23
C THR A 66 -2.03 -14.96 7.58
N LEU A 67 -1.62 -13.90 8.29
CA LEU A 67 -1.68 -12.53 7.79
C LEU A 67 -0.71 -12.31 6.62
N ALA A 68 0.47 -12.96 6.63
CA ALA A 68 1.38 -12.92 5.47
C ALA A 68 0.72 -13.50 4.21
N ALA A 69 0.03 -14.64 4.33
CA ALA A 69 -0.69 -15.25 3.21
C ALA A 69 -1.87 -14.38 2.73
N GLN A 70 -2.62 -13.76 3.65
CA GLN A 70 -3.69 -12.83 3.30
C GLN A 70 -3.14 -11.62 2.52
N LEU A 71 -2.10 -10.97 3.04
CA LEU A 71 -1.46 -9.83 2.37
C LEU A 71 -0.93 -10.23 0.99
N TYR A 72 -0.30 -11.39 0.87
CA TYR A 72 0.13 -11.92 -0.42
C TYR A 72 -1.03 -12.01 -1.41
N GLY A 73 -2.17 -12.59 -1.01
CA GLY A 73 -3.36 -12.67 -1.86
C GLY A 73 -3.89 -11.29 -2.30
N GLU A 74 -3.97 -10.34 -1.37
CA GLU A 74 -4.42 -8.97 -1.65
C GLU A 74 -3.46 -8.25 -2.62
N PHE A 75 -2.14 -8.32 -2.39
CA PHE A 75 -1.15 -7.69 -3.26
C PHE A 75 -1.03 -8.36 -4.63
N LYS A 76 -1.20 -9.68 -4.67
CA LYS A 76 -1.29 -10.44 -5.93
C LYS A 76 -2.46 -9.93 -6.77
N TYR A 77 -3.65 -9.81 -6.18
CA TYR A 77 -4.83 -9.25 -6.83
C TYR A 77 -4.60 -7.80 -7.31
N PHE A 78 -3.91 -6.97 -6.54
CA PHE A 78 -3.66 -5.56 -6.89
C PHE A 78 -2.62 -5.35 -8.01
N PHE A 79 -1.64 -6.24 -8.18
CA PHE A 79 -0.49 -5.99 -9.04
C PHE A 79 -0.26 -7.05 -10.14
N GLU A 80 -1.03 -8.13 -10.19
CA GLU A 80 -1.00 -9.05 -11.32
C GLU A 80 -1.92 -8.59 -12.46
N PHE A 81 -1.52 -8.96 -13.68
CA PHE A 81 -2.34 -8.81 -14.87
C PHE A 81 -3.33 -9.99 -14.95
N HIS A 82 -4.62 -9.69 -15.06
CA HIS A 82 -5.50 -10.46 -15.94
C HIS A 82 -5.41 -9.89 -17.35
#